data_AF-A0A4Y3TIW7-F1
#
_entry.id   AF-A0A4Y3TIW7-F1
#
_cell.length_a   1.000
_cell.length_b   1.000
_cell.length_c   1.000
_cell.angle_alpha   90.00
_cell.angle_beta   90.00
_cell.angle_gamma   90.00
#
_symmetry.space_group_name_H-M   'P 1'
#
loop_
_entity.id
_entity.type
_entity.pdbx_description
1 polymer ?
#
loop_
_entity_poly.entity_id
_entity_poly.type
_entity_poly.pdbx_seq_one_letter_code
_entity_poly.pdbx_strand_id
1 'polypeptide(L)'
;MNRNHVFDSHGPDVRVRGTAQQLFEKYLQHGRDATGAGDRVAAEAYFQHAEHYFRIMNAMAQAAQQSQQERAERQAVRHSSRGHMNSADDTNEGHHDQDEMPQPQHDSEPQPEFSE
;
A
#
# COMPACT_ATOMS: atom_id res chain seq x y z
N MET A 1 0.01 -2.09 0.80
CA MET A 1 0.00 -2.95 2.00
C MET A 1 -0.55 -4.32 1.61
N ASN A 2 0.20 -5.40 1.80
CA ASN A 2 -0.18 -6.74 1.31
C ASN A 2 -1.10 -7.45 2.31
N ARG A 3 -2.16 -8.12 1.84
CA ARG A 3 -3.18 -8.81 2.68
C ARG A 3 -2.60 -9.85 3.66
N ASN A 4 -1.41 -10.39 3.36
CA ASN A 4 -0.71 -11.37 4.21
C ASN A 4 0.24 -10.72 5.23
N HIS A 5 0.09 -9.42 5.52
CA HIS A 5 0.91 -8.78 6.54
C HIS A 5 0.56 -9.33 7.93
N VAL A 6 1.60 -9.67 8.68
CA VAL A 6 1.47 -10.16 10.06
C VAL A 6 1.69 -8.99 10.99
N PHE A 7 0.71 -8.73 11.85
CA PHE A 7 0.72 -7.67 12.84
C PHE A 7 1.05 -8.24 14.22
N ASP A 8 1.65 -7.40 15.06
CA ASP A 8 1.90 -7.69 16.47
C ASP A 8 0.98 -6.81 17.33
N SER A 9 -0.13 -7.39 17.79
CA SER A 9 -1.16 -6.70 18.55
C SER A 9 -0.84 -6.71 20.03
N HIS A 10 -0.79 -5.52 20.62
CA HIS A 10 -0.59 -5.34 22.06
C HIS A 10 -1.95 -5.18 22.74
N GLY A 11 -2.68 -6.28 22.83
CA GLY A 11 -3.98 -6.30 23.51
C GLY A 11 -3.86 -6.05 25.02
N PRO A 12 -4.99 -5.75 25.68
CA PRO A 12 -5.01 -5.41 27.12
C PRO A 12 -4.46 -6.52 28.02
N ASP A 13 -4.55 -7.79 27.60
CA ASP A 13 -4.11 -8.95 28.40
C ASP A 13 -3.00 -9.78 27.75
N VAL A 14 -2.96 -9.86 26.42
CA VAL A 14 -2.04 -10.75 25.70
C VAL A 14 -1.55 -10.10 24.41
N ARG A 15 -0.25 -10.25 24.16
CA ARG A 15 0.35 -9.93 22.88
C ARG A 15 -0.01 -11.00 21.85
N VAL A 16 -0.68 -10.62 20.78
CA VAL A 16 -1.17 -11.55 19.76
C VAL A 16 -0.55 -11.21 18.43
N ARG A 17 0.11 -12.20 17.83
CA ARG A 17 0.68 -12.08 16.49
C ARG A 17 -0.18 -12.85 15.49
N GLY A 18 -0.55 -12.21 14.39
CA GLY A 18 -1.40 -12.83 13.36
C GLY A 18 -1.70 -11.90 12.19
N THR A 19 -2.45 -12.39 11.21
CA THR A 19 -2.99 -11.52 10.15
C THR A 19 -4.08 -10.62 10.71
N ALA A 20 -4.37 -9.49 10.03
CA ALA A 20 -5.43 -8.57 10.47
C ALA A 20 -6.79 -9.27 10.66
N GLN A 21 -7.12 -10.25 9.81
CA GLN A 21 -8.35 -11.04 9.93
C GLN A 21 -8.35 -11.90 11.20
N GLN A 22 -7.26 -12.61 11.48
CA GLN A 22 -7.15 -13.45 12.68
C GLN A 22 -7.26 -12.62 13.96
N LEU A 23 -6.63 -11.45 13.96
CA LEU A 23 -6.69 -10.53 15.10
C LEU A 23 -8.10 -9.98 15.29
N PHE A 24 -8.78 -9.58 14.20
CA PHE A 24 -10.17 -9.16 14.22
C PHE A 24 -11.08 -10.22 14.85
N GLU A 25 -11.04 -11.46 14.36
CA GLU A 25 -11.87 -12.56 14.86
C GLU A 25 -11.59 -12.85 16.35
N LYS A 26 -10.31 -12.84 16.76
CA LYS A 26 -9.92 -13.06 18.15
C LYS A 26 -10.44 -11.97 19.08
N TYR A 27 -10.27 -10.69 18.71
CA TYR A 27 -10.76 -9.58 19.54
C TYR A 27 -12.29 -9.51 19.60
N LEU A 28 -12.97 -9.89 18.51
CA LEU A 28 -14.42 -10.00 18.51
C LEU A 28 -14.91 -11.05 19.51
N GLN A 29 -14.24 -12.21 19.58
CA GLN A 29 -14.55 -13.25 20.55
C GLN A 29 -14.30 -12.79 21.99
N HIS A 30 -13.13 -12.21 22.27
CA HIS A 30 -12.82 -11.68 23.61
C HIS A 30 -13.80 -10.59 24.07
N GLY A 31 -14.23 -9.70 23.16
CA GLY A 31 -15.24 -8.69 23.47
C GLY A 31 -16.60 -9.28 23.83
N ARG A 32 -17.01 -10.37 23.16
CA ARG A 32 -18.25 -11.10 23.49
C ARG A 32 -18.15 -11.80 24.84
N ASP A 33 -17.02 -12.46 25.11
CA ASP A 33 -16.78 -13.13 26.39
C ASP A 33 -16.79 -12.13 27.56
N ALA A 34 -16.12 -10.98 27.40
CA ALA A 34 -16.12 -9.90 28.39
C ALA A 34 -17.52 -9.29 28.61
N THR A 35 -18.30 -9.12 27.53
CA THR A 35 -19.70 -8.69 27.61
C THR A 35 -20.54 -9.66 28.43
N GLY A 36 -20.39 -10.97 28.18
CA GLY A 36 -21.09 -12.03 28.92
C GLY A 36 -20.67 -12.12 30.40
N ALA A 37 -19.42 -11.80 30.71
CA ALA A 37 -18.91 -11.70 32.08
C ALA A 37 -19.36 -10.41 32.82
N GLY A 38 -19.94 -9.44 32.11
CA GLY A 38 -20.36 -8.15 32.67
C GLY A 38 -19.25 -7.11 32.79
N ASP A 39 -18.04 -7.39 32.28
CA ASP A 39 -16.93 -6.44 32.25
C ASP A 39 -17.02 -5.55 31.01
N ARG A 40 -17.71 -4.42 31.16
CA ARG A 40 -17.93 -3.47 30.06
C ARG A 40 -16.66 -2.76 29.62
N VAL A 41 -15.73 -2.50 30.54
CA VAL A 41 -14.48 -1.78 30.23
C VAL A 41 -13.58 -2.66 29.38
N ALA A 42 -13.41 -3.94 29.77
CA ALA A 42 -12.68 -4.89 28.97
C ALA A 42 -13.35 -5.13 27.61
N ALA A 43 -14.68 -5.26 27.57
CA ALA A 43 -15.42 -5.44 26.33
C ALA A 43 -15.17 -4.28 25.34
N GLU A 44 -15.25 -3.03 25.79
CA GLU A 44 -14.99 -1.87 24.95
C GLU A 44 -13.54 -1.84 24.44
N ALA A 45 -12.56 -2.13 25.31
CA ALA A 45 -11.16 -2.24 24.91
C ALA A 45 -10.96 -3.29 23.82
N TYR A 46 -11.59 -4.46 23.93
CA TYR A 46 -11.53 -5.51 22.90
C TYR A 46 -12.23 -5.10 21.61
N PHE A 47 -13.38 -4.44 21.67
CA PHE A 47 -14.08 -4.00 20.47
C PHE A 47 -13.33 -2.89 19.72
N GLN A 48 -12.64 -1.99 20.42
CA GLN A 48 -11.76 -1.01 19.79
C GLN A 48 -10.63 -1.69 19.00
N HIS A 49 -10.04 -2.75 19.55
CA HIS A 49 -9.02 -3.53 18.83
C HIS A 49 -9.62 -4.23 17.60
N ALA A 50 -10.80 -4.84 17.73
CA ALA A 50 -11.48 -5.45 16.58
C ALA A 50 -11.75 -4.40 15.48
N GLU A 51 -12.27 -3.23 15.85
CA GLU A 51 -12.55 -2.13 14.93
C GLU A 51 -11.26 -1.65 14.22
N HIS A 52 -10.16 -1.52 14.95
CA HIS A 52 -8.86 -1.17 14.37
C HIS A 52 -8.42 -2.14 13.26
N TYR A 53 -8.47 -3.46 13.52
CA TYR A 53 -8.10 -4.46 12.52
C TYR A 53 -9.07 -4.54 11.35
N PHE A 54 -10.35 -4.27 11.59
CA PHE A 54 -11.34 -4.14 10.53
C PHE A 54 -11.01 -2.98 9.58
N ARG A 55 -10.64 -1.80 10.11
CA ARG A 55 -10.18 -0.65 9.30
C ARG A 55 -8.95 -1.00 8.47
N ILE A 56 -7.95 -1.67 9.06
CA ILE A 56 -6.76 -2.12 8.33
C ILE A 56 -7.13 -3.05 7.16
N MET A 57 -8.00 -4.03 7.41
CA MET A 57 -8.44 -4.97 6.37
C MET A 57 -9.14 -4.26 5.20
N ASN A 58 -9.98 -3.27 5.49
CA ASN A 58 -10.65 -2.47 4.47
C ASN A 58 -9.65 -1.60 3.68
N ALA A 59 -8.70 -0.96 4.36
CA ALA A 59 -7.64 -0.19 3.70
C ALA A 59 -6.78 -1.07 2.78
N MET A 60 -6.47 -2.30 3.20
CA MET A 60 -5.76 -3.29 2.38
C MET A 60 -6.57 -3.71 1.15
N ALA A 61 -7.88 -3.93 1.30
CA ALA A 61 -8.75 -4.28 0.18
C ALA A 61 -8.83 -3.14 -0.85
N GLN A 62 -8.97 -1.90 -0.40
CA GLN A 62 -8.98 -0.72 -1.27
C GLN A 62 -7.66 -0.54 -2.02
N ALA A 63 -6.52 -0.66 -1.32
CA ALA A 63 -5.20 -0.56 -1.92
C ALA A 63 -4.96 -1.66 -2.98
N ALA A 64 -5.45 -2.88 -2.73
CA ALA A 64 -5.36 -3.96 -3.70
C ALA A 64 -6.16 -3.64 -4.98
N GLN A 65 -7.36 -3.09 -4.84
CA GLN A 65 -8.20 -2.70 -5.97
C GLN A 65 -7.58 -1.57 -6.80
N GLN A 66 -7.03 -0.54 -6.15
CA GLN A 66 -6.32 0.55 -6.83
C GLN A 66 -5.09 0.04 -7.60
N SER A 67 -4.30 -0.84 -6.98
CA SER A 67 -3.12 -1.42 -7.64
C SER A 67 -3.46 -2.25 -8.89
N GLN A 68 -4.65 -2.87 -8.90
CA GLN A 68 -5.13 -3.64 -10.04
C GLN A 68 -5.56 -2.73 -11.19
N GLN A 69 -6.24 -1.62 -10.89
CA GLN A 69 -6.62 -0.61 -11.88
C GLN A 69 -5.40 0.04 -12.52
N GLU A 70 -4.41 0.46 -11.71
CA GLU A 70 -3.19 1.07 -12.24
C GLU A 70 -2.39 0.09 -13.14
N ARG A 71 -2.36 -1.19 -12.77
CA ARG A 71 -1.74 -2.23 -13.63
C ARG A 71 -2.48 -2.42 -14.93
N ALA A 72 -3.82 -2.34 -14.95
CA ALA A 72 -4.62 -2.46 -16.15
C ALA A 72 -4.38 -1.26 -17.09
N GLU A 73 -4.36 -0.03 -16.56
CA GLU A 73 -4.09 1.19 -17.33
C GLU A 73 -2.67 1.19 -17.93
N ARG A 74 -1.65 0.83 -17.15
CA ARG A 74 -0.27 0.70 -17.66
C ARG A 74 -0.14 -0.36 -18.76
N GLN A 75 -0.94 -1.44 -18.71
CA GLN A 75 -0.96 -2.43 -19.78
C GLN A 75 -1.67 -1.92 -21.03
N ALA A 76 -2.76 -1.17 -20.89
CA ALA A 76 -3.47 -0.55 -22.01
C ALA A 76 -2.57 0.44 -22.76
N VAL A 77 -1.89 1.35 -22.05
CA VAL A 77 -0.97 2.34 -22.66
C VAL A 77 0.19 1.67 -23.40
N ARG A 78 0.77 0.60 -22.82
CA ARG A 78 1.84 -0.17 -23.48
C ARG A 78 1.38 -0.88 -24.75
N HIS A 79 0.12 -1.32 -24.81
CA HIS A 79 -0.44 -1.94 -26.00
C HIS A 79 -0.71 -0.91 -27.10
N SER A 80 -1.20 0.27 -26.74
CA SER A 80 -1.41 1.38 -27.68
C SER A 80 -0.11 1.93 -28.28
N SER A 81 0.97 2.08 -27.49
CA SER A 81 2.27 2.52 -28.03
C SER A 81 2.93 1.49 -28.97
N ARG A 82 2.75 0.19 -28.72
CA ARG A 82 3.28 -0.86 -29.62
C ARG A 82 2.49 -0.99 -30.93
N GLY A 83 1.20 -0.67 -30.91
CA GLY A 83 0.39 -0.59 -32.14
C GLY A 83 0.80 0.59 -33.04
N HIS A 84 1.31 1.67 -32.47
CA HIS A 84 1.71 2.87 -33.22
C HIS A 84 3.10 2.76 -33.89
N MET A 85 4.03 1.99 -33.32
CA MET A 85 5.37 1.78 -33.92
C MET A 85 5.37 0.83 -35.12
N ASN A 86 4.39 -0.08 -35.25
CA ASN A 86 4.27 -0.94 -36.43
C ASN A 86 3.62 -0.25 -37.64
N SER A 87 3.21 1.01 -37.53
CA SER A 87 2.56 1.77 -38.61
C SER A 87 3.41 2.95 -39.11
N ALA A 88 4.65 3.10 -38.63
CA ALA A 88 5.54 4.22 -38.94
C ALA A 88 6.82 3.79 -39.69
N ASP A 89 6.80 2.66 -40.41
CA ASP A 89 7.87 2.20 -41.31
C ASP A 89 7.49 2.43 -42.79
N ASP A 90 7.00 3.63 -43.12
CA ASP A 90 6.95 4.12 -44.50
C ASP A 90 7.11 5.64 -44.46
N THR A 91 8.11 6.14 -45.17
CA THR A 91 8.53 7.55 -45.31
C THR A 91 9.29 8.20 -44.13
N ASN A 92 10.61 8.30 -44.26
CA ASN A 92 11.26 9.57 -44.62
C ASN A 92 12.79 9.43 -44.64
N GLU A 93 13.34 9.45 -45.85
CA GLU A 93 14.77 9.58 -46.10
C GLU A 93 15.31 10.93 -45.58
N GLY A 94 16.46 10.88 -44.90
CA GLY A 94 17.50 11.91 -44.93
C GLY A 94 17.32 13.15 -44.06
N HIS A 95 17.99 13.20 -42.91
CA HIS A 95 18.96 14.28 -42.67
C HIS A 95 19.98 13.93 -41.58
N HIS A 96 21.21 14.36 -41.85
CA HIS A 96 22.43 14.28 -41.06
C HIS A 96 22.43 15.32 -39.91
N ASP A 97 23.55 15.36 -39.17
CA ASP A 97 23.88 16.20 -37.99
C ASP A 97 23.53 15.50 -36.65
N GLN A 98 24.43 14.72 -36.03
CA GLN A 98 25.72 15.12 -35.44
C GLN A 98 25.63 16.44 -34.68
N ASP A 99 25.29 16.37 -33.39
CA ASP A 99 25.85 17.31 -32.42
C ASP A 99 26.01 16.63 -31.05
N GLU A 100 27.18 16.88 -30.50
CA GLU A 100 27.81 16.33 -29.32
C GLU A 100 27.05 16.61 -28.00
N MET A 101 27.18 15.68 -27.06
CA MET A 101 26.92 15.92 -25.62
C MET A 101 27.93 16.95 -25.07
N PRO A 102 27.60 17.70 -24.00
CA PRO A 102 27.86 17.15 -22.67
C PRO A 102 26.82 17.52 -21.60
N GLN A 103 26.64 16.61 -20.65
CA GLN A 103 26.05 16.89 -19.34
C GLN A 103 26.84 17.96 -18.58
N PRO A 104 26.19 18.68 -17.65
CA PRO A 104 26.80 18.95 -16.36
C PRO A 104 25.97 18.33 -15.24
N GLN A 105 26.68 17.52 -14.45
CA GLN A 105 26.36 17.14 -13.07
C GLN A 105 26.42 18.38 -12.16
N HIS A 106 25.81 18.26 -10.97
CA HIS A 106 25.93 19.06 -9.73
C HIS A 106 24.53 19.49 -9.25
N ASP A 107 24.18 19.41 -7.98
CA ASP A 107 24.72 18.71 -6.82
C ASP A 107 23.65 18.90 -5.73
N SER A 108 23.46 17.86 -4.94
CA SER A 108 23.04 17.87 -3.53
C SER A 108 22.61 19.22 -2.94
N GLU A 109 21.31 19.42 -2.72
CA GLU A 109 20.83 20.44 -1.78
C GLU A 109 20.89 19.87 -0.35
N PRO A 110 21.67 20.47 0.57
CA PRO A 110 21.86 19.95 1.92
C PRO A 110 20.66 20.28 2.82
N GLN A 111 20.32 19.32 3.68
CA GLN A 111 19.38 19.52 4.79
C GLN A 111 19.90 20.63 5.72
N PRO A 112 19.03 21.51 6.26
CA PRO A 112 19.39 22.30 7.42
C PRO A 112 19.38 21.40 8.65
N GLU A 113 20.58 21.04 9.12
CA GLU A 113 20.84 20.65 10.50
C GLU A 113 21.05 21.93 11.35
N PHE A 114 20.99 21.75 12.67
CA PHE A 114 21.24 22.69 13.78
C PHE A 114 20.04 23.58 14.14
N SER A 115 19.70 23.85 15.40
CA SER A 115 20.09 23.46 16.77
C SER A 115 19.12 24.25 17.67
N GLU A 116 18.81 23.96 18.93
CA GLU A 116 19.56 23.55 20.12
C GLU A 116 18.51 23.17 21.20
#